data_AF-A0A3G2RZ85-F1
#
_entry.id   AF-A0A3G2RZ85-F1
#
_cell.length_a   1.000
_cell.length_b   1.000
_cell.length_c   1.000
_cell.angle_alpha   90.00
_cell.angle_beta   90.00
_cell.angle_gamma   90.00
#
_symmetry.space_group_name_H-M   'P 1'
#
loop_
_entity.id
_entity.type
_entity.pdbx_description
1 polymer ?
#
loop_
_entity_poly.entity_id
_entity_poly.type
_entity_poly.pdbx_seq_one_letter_code
_entity_poly.pdbx_strand_id
1 'polypeptide(L)'
;MIQTLRAAAAHAKPRLSNSLQLNLPAHVPSSNVRPSDVFSMMHVAYFASVYNKSPHPLHVMYSLAQTYIYTNQMKPVFFLLRQMTLAPSVGVCEPSSPQLCDALGSLILLLHKRVAYSEDRGLGKRKKGSLPYKLANLYDACTAARIPLPCPALSALIARLSKHLHGTALLRFIRIVISDFMKRPPTEYTSSVIASIVIAYGRASEPHKGDRFLRDYALRHGGMYRMRMLASQFRRSHLSWLRRLTNPSHIPIDVPLHNAWSSHTVVWSAIIRAYALNGDLVRSRIWLEWFRVTQKLAPKLKSMNLTPPQNTASPYHTFVHGVSSFEGIRAYSAKISRSEKLRHEIQAERLKVSFKAAVVYDVIDAMRGDGVVMGVSLLNFLTSFEAGFAHLQRSKSLALESLSMERGPGSVAQRVQRPMTGRKSVRGKRMHVATVTSVCNLYATDASHHMSPTSLMPLDRKLFQTVQGVDIVTVRGVLSHCVELATKSSSQQYIATKGQSLLNAMLRAMLWTNDFPGAWYTVQLFAKWRVEPNAFTYLVLWQRFSPIISGLSIPHSMKVVQELLLHMLDEQVKALGTVALDEPAWAAELCQNPNVDSALSRIERDAHARL
;
A
#
# COMPACT_ATOMS: atom_id res chain seq x y z
N MET A 1 -2.20 -25.12 -41.45
CA MET A 1 -2.45 -23.65 -41.46
C MET A 1 -1.18 -22.78 -41.49
N ILE A 2 0.02 -23.30 -41.14
CA ILE A 2 1.32 -22.58 -41.35
C ILE A 2 1.95 -22.91 -42.72
N GLN A 3 1.58 -24.02 -43.37
CA GLN A 3 2.11 -24.40 -44.69
C GLN A 3 1.44 -23.68 -45.87
N THR A 4 0.21 -23.18 -45.72
CA THR A 4 -0.50 -22.44 -46.78
C THR A 4 0.02 -21.01 -46.99
N LEU A 5 0.76 -20.43 -46.04
CA LEU A 5 1.34 -19.09 -46.18
C LEU A 5 2.68 -19.05 -46.93
N ARG A 6 3.33 -20.19 -47.16
CA ARG A 6 4.57 -20.24 -47.96
C ARG A 6 4.31 -20.28 -49.47
N ALA A 7 3.16 -20.78 -49.91
CA ALA A 7 2.83 -20.91 -51.34
C ALA A 7 2.46 -19.56 -51.99
N ALA A 8 1.87 -18.63 -51.23
CA ALA A 8 1.46 -17.33 -51.77
C ALA A 8 2.63 -16.34 -52.00
N ALA A 9 3.80 -16.61 -51.42
CA ALA A 9 4.98 -15.74 -51.58
C ALA A 9 5.78 -15.99 -52.87
N ALA A 10 5.45 -17.04 -53.64
CA ALA A 10 6.23 -17.45 -54.81
C ALA A 10 5.77 -16.82 -56.15
N HIS A 11 4.64 -16.12 -56.20
CA HIS A 11 4.03 -15.72 -57.49
C HIS A 11 3.82 -14.22 -57.75
N ALA A 12 4.34 -13.32 -56.92
CA ALA A 12 4.22 -11.87 -57.20
C ALA A 12 5.60 -11.24 -57.43
N LYS A 13 6.10 -11.33 -58.66
CA LYS A 13 7.16 -10.42 -59.15
C LYS A 13 6.60 -8.99 -59.22
N PRO A 14 7.32 -7.96 -58.74
CA PRO A 14 6.82 -6.59 -58.74
C PRO A 14 7.05 -5.94 -60.10
N ARG A 15 6.01 -5.32 -60.67
CA ARG A 15 6.16 -4.20 -61.59
C ARG A 15 5.91 -2.91 -60.79
N LEU A 16 7.00 -2.33 -60.33
CA LEU A 16 7.10 -0.92 -59.97
C LEU A 16 6.93 -0.09 -61.23
N SER A 17 5.98 0.85 -61.23
CA SER A 17 6.15 2.14 -61.92
C SER A 17 5.01 3.10 -61.55
N ASN A 18 5.40 4.17 -60.85
CA ASN A 18 4.84 5.52 -60.89
C ASN A 18 3.34 5.64 -60.58
N SER A 19 2.93 6.16 -59.43
CA SER A 19 3.04 7.60 -59.19
C SER A 19 2.42 7.93 -57.83
N LEU A 20 3.21 8.61 -56.98
CA LEU A 20 2.82 9.63 -56.00
C LEU A 20 4.04 9.82 -55.10
N GLN A 21 4.99 10.61 -55.59
CA GLN A 21 6.08 11.15 -54.80
C GLN A 21 5.49 12.10 -53.75
N LEU A 22 5.41 11.65 -52.51
CA LEU A 22 5.39 12.52 -51.35
C LEU A 22 6.85 12.73 -50.93
N ASN A 23 7.36 13.93 -51.19
CA ASN A 23 8.67 14.40 -50.74
C ASN A 23 8.71 14.43 -49.20
N LEU A 24 9.17 13.33 -48.60
CA LEU A 24 9.66 13.30 -47.21
C LEU A 24 11.15 13.68 -47.23
N PRO A 25 11.60 14.65 -46.41
CA PRO A 25 13.04 14.86 -46.23
C PRO A 25 13.65 13.59 -45.62
N ALA A 26 14.73 13.12 -46.23
CA ALA A 26 15.43 11.90 -45.87
C ALA A 26 16.02 12.01 -44.46
N HIS A 27 15.29 11.53 -43.45
CA HIS A 27 15.90 11.16 -42.17
C HIS A 27 16.26 9.67 -42.23
N VAL A 28 17.54 9.40 -42.51
CA VAL A 28 18.12 8.06 -42.44
C VAL A 28 17.89 7.50 -41.03
N PRO A 29 17.17 6.38 -40.84
CA PRO A 29 17.04 5.76 -39.53
C PRO A 29 18.41 5.22 -39.10
N SER A 30 18.76 5.42 -37.83
CA SER A 30 19.99 4.88 -37.25
C SER A 30 20.03 3.35 -37.45
N SER A 31 21.17 2.86 -37.94
CA SER A 31 21.45 1.53 -38.51
C SER A 31 21.31 0.30 -37.60
N ASN A 32 20.49 0.34 -36.55
CA ASN A 32 20.36 -0.74 -35.56
C ASN A 32 18.95 -1.34 -35.42
N VAL A 33 18.04 -1.09 -36.37
CA VAL A 33 16.72 -1.73 -36.37
C VAL A 33 16.80 -3.07 -37.11
N ARG A 34 16.54 -4.19 -36.42
CA ARG A 34 16.51 -5.51 -37.06
C ARG A 34 15.30 -5.62 -37.99
N PRO A 35 15.41 -6.26 -39.16
CA PRO A 35 14.31 -6.38 -40.14
C PRO A 35 13.01 -6.94 -39.55
N SER A 36 13.08 -7.84 -38.57
CA SER A 36 11.92 -8.47 -37.92
C SER A 36 11.03 -7.50 -37.12
N ASP A 37 11.59 -6.39 -36.62
CA ASP A 37 10.85 -5.40 -35.82
C ASP A 37 9.98 -4.49 -36.72
N VAL A 38 10.46 -4.19 -37.93
CA VAL A 38 9.76 -3.40 -38.96
C VAL A 38 8.57 -4.17 -39.55
N PHE A 39 8.68 -5.50 -39.65
CA PHE A 39 7.66 -6.33 -40.29
C PHE A 39 6.30 -6.34 -39.56
N SER A 40 6.24 -6.26 -38.24
CA SER A 40 4.93 -6.33 -37.54
C SER A 40 4.11 -5.05 -37.71
N MET A 41 4.73 -3.88 -37.63
CA MET A 41 4.04 -2.60 -37.85
C MET A 41 3.69 -2.40 -39.32
N MET A 42 4.59 -2.74 -40.25
CA MET A 42 4.30 -2.69 -41.69
C MET A 42 3.18 -3.66 -42.09
N HIS A 43 3.13 -4.89 -41.55
CA HIS A 43 2.01 -5.79 -41.85
C HIS A 43 0.69 -5.26 -41.31
N VAL A 44 0.63 -4.74 -40.07
CA VAL A 44 -0.62 -4.19 -39.52
C VAL A 44 -1.07 -2.93 -40.29
N ALA A 45 -0.13 -2.05 -40.68
CA ALA A 45 -0.43 -0.89 -41.51
C ALA A 45 -0.85 -1.27 -42.95
N TYR A 46 -0.21 -2.28 -43.53
CA TYR A 46 -0.54 -2.82 -44.86
C TYR A 46 -1.91 -3.50 -44.90
N PHE A 47 -2.22 -4.36 -43.92
CA PHE A 47 -3.56 -4.94 -43.78
C PHE A 47 -4.60 -3.85 -43.51
N ALA A 48 -4.23 -2.78 -42.79
CA ALA A 48 -5.15 -1.69 -42.56
C ALA A 48 -5.51 -0.91 -43.84
N SER A 49 -4.51 -0.63 -44.69
CA SER A 49 -4.68 0.05 -45.97
C SER A 49 -5.36 -0.81 -47.04
N VAL A 50 -5.14 -2.13 -47.04
CA VAL A 50 -5.66 -3.04 -48.08
C VAL A 50 -7.16 -3.31 -47.92
N TYR A 51 -7.67 -3.36 -46.69
CA TYR A 51 -9.07 -3.78 -46.44
C TYR A 51 -10.04 -2.62 -46.18
N ASN A 52 -9.57 -1.37 -46.25
CA ASN A 52 -10.35 -0.12 -46.10
C ASN A 52 -11.33 -0.08 -44.90
N LYS A 53 -11.09 -0.95 -43.93
CA LYS A 53 -11.82 -1.13 -42.67
C LYS A 53 -10.81 -1.59 -41.66
N SER A 54 -10.27 -0.71 -40.82
CA SER A 54 -9.40 -1.16 -39.74
C SER A 54 -8.98 -0.05 -38.76
N PRO A 55 -8.88 -0.39 -37.47
CA PRO A 55 -8.41 0.54 -36.44
C PRO A 55 -6.90 0.82 -36.60
N HIS A 56 -6.49 2.02 -36.16
CA HIS A 56 -5.11 2.50 -36.15
C HIS A 56 -4.13 1.43 -35.59
N PRO A 57 -2.93 1.21 -36.17
CA PRO A 57 -2.01 0.15 -35.76
C PRO A 57 -1.69 0.11 -34.25
N LEU A 58 -1.59 1.30 -33.62
CA LEU A 58 -1.41 1.43 -32.17
C LEU A 58 -2.57 0.84 -31.35
N HIS A 59 -3.80 0.98 -31.84
CA HIS A 59 -4.99 0.45 -31.17
C HIS A 59 -4.98 -1.09 -31.18
N VAL A 60 -4.62 -1.70 -32.31
CA VAL A 60 -4.47 -3.17 -32.43
C VAL A 60 -3.42 -3.68 -31.45
N MET A 61 -2.25 -3.05 -31.43
CA MET A 61 -1.15 -3.43 -30.52
C MET A 61 -1.53 -3.24 -29.05
N TYR A 62 -2.25 -2.16 -28.74
CA TYR A 62 -2.78 -1.90 -27.41
C TYR A 62 -3.75 -3.01 -26.97
N SER A 63 -4.75 -3.34 -27.79
CA SER A 63 -5.74 -4.38 -27.46
C SER A 63 -5.09 -5.76 -27.29
N LEU A 64 -4.13 -6.11 -28.15
CA LEU A 64 -3.38 -7.36 -28.02
C LEU A 64 -2.54 -7.40 -26.74
N ALA A 65 -1.80 -6.32 -26.44
CA ALA A 65 -1.02 -6.24 -25.21
C ALA A 65 -1.91 -6.33 -23.96
N GLN A 66 -3.08 -5.69 -23.99
CA GLN A 66 -4.06 -5.77 -22.91
C GLN A 66 -4.54 -7.21 -22.68
N THR A 67 -4.90 -7.94 -23.75
CA THR A 67 -5.30 -9.35 -23.67
C THR A 67 -4.18 -10.24 -23.12
N TYR A 68 -2.94 -10.02 -23.56
CA TYR A 68 -1.80 -10.77 -23.02
C TYR A 68 -1.49 -10.46 -21.56
N ILE A 69 -1.74 -9.23 -21.09
CA ILE A 69 -1.63 -8.90 -19.67
C ILE A 69 -2.71 -9.64 -18.87
N TYR A 70 -3.94 -9.73 -19.39
CA TYR A 70 -5.02 -10.48 -18.72
C TYR A 70 -4.76 -11.98 -18.64
N THR A 71 -4.12 -12.55 -19.66
CA THR A 71 -3.73 -13.97 -19.69
C THR A 71 -2.34 -14.23 -19.06
N ASN A 72 -1.74 -13.22 -18.43
CA ASN A 72 -0.43 -13.27 -17.77
C ASN A 72 0.75 -13.72 -18.68
N GLN A 73 0.65 -13.47 -19.99
CA GLN A 73 1.69 -13.79 -20.97
C GLN A 73 2.67 -12.63 -21.15
N MET A 74 3.71 -12.57 -20.32
CA MET A 74 4.57 -11.38 -20.23
C MET A 74 5.56 -11.19 -21.38
N LYS A 75 6.02 -12.27 -22.04
CA LYS A 75 6.94 -12.18 -23.19
C LYS A 75 6.35 -11.37 -24.37
N PRO A 76 5.14 -11.69 -24.88
CA PRO A 76 4.54 -10.93 -25.98
C PRO A 76 4.19 -9.49 -25.59
N VAL A 77 3.80 -9.23 -24.33
CA VAL A 77 3.52 -7.86 -23.85
C VAL A 77 4.73 -6.93 -24.03
N PHE A 78 5.91 -7.36 -23.56
CA PHE A 78 7.11 -6.53 -23.68
C PHE A 78 7.61 -6.41 -25.11
N PHE A 79 7.35 -7.40 -25.96
CA PHE A 79 7.61 -7.28 -27.39
C PHE A 79 6.72 -6.16 -27.99
N LEU A 80 5.41 -6.21 -27.76
CA LEU A 80 4.47 -5.21 -28.27
C LEU A 80 4.76 -3.79 -27.75
N LEU A 81 5.04 -3.64 -26.45
CA LEU A 81 5.42 -2.35 -25.87
C LEU A 81 6.70 -1.78 -26.50
N ARG A 82 7.71 -2.62 -26.73
CA ARG A 82 8.93 -2.20 -27.43
C ARG A 82 8.64 -1.76 -28.86
N GLN A 83 7.80 -2.49 -29.59
CA GLN A 83 7.41 -2.09 -30.95
C GLN A 83 6.66 -0.74 -30.95
N MET A 84 5.78 -0.49 -29.97
CA MET A 84 5.11 0.81 -29.84
C MET A 84 6.11 1.96 -29.62
N THR A 85 7.23 1.75 -28.92
CA THR A 85 8.28 2.78 -28.78
C THR A 85 9.02 3.08 -30.10
N LEU A 86 8.97 2.18 -31.08
CA LEU A 86 9.55 2.39 -32.41
C LEU A 86 8.59 3.09 -33.38
N ALA A 87 7.30 3.20 -33.05
CA ALA A 87 6.29 3.79 -33.91
C ALA A 87 6.67 5.19 -34.47
N PRO A 88 7.30 6.09 -33.69
CA PRO A 88 7.73 7.38 -34.23
C PRO A 88 8.86 7.29 -35.26
N SER A 89 9.84 6.40 -35.02
CA SER A 89 10.95 6.19 -35.95
C SER A 89 10.55 5.57 -37.29
N VAL A 90 9.37 4.94 -37.33
CA VAL A 90 8.79 4.29 -38.53
C VAL A 90 7.73 5.21 -39.19
N GLY A 91 7.53 6.43 -38.69
CA GLY A 91 6.60 7.41 -39.28
C GLY A 91 5.11 7.13 -39.02
N VAL A 92 4.78 6.28 -38.05
CA VAL A 92 3.38 5.92 -37.75
C VAL A 92 2.67 7.00 -36.93
N CYS A 93 3.40 7.72 -36.07
CA CYS A 93 2.87 8.83 -35.27
C CYS A 93 4.01 9.70 -34.74
N GLU A 94 3.72 10.91 -34.30
CA GLU A 94 4.72 11.73 -33.60
C GLU A 94 5.03 11.19 -32.18
N PRO A 95 6.25 11.39 -31.65
CA PRO A 95 6.62 10.94 -30.31
C PRO A 95 5.70 11.45 -29.19
N SER A 96 5.16 12.66 -29.35
CA SER A 96 4.24 13.32 -28.44
C SER A 96 2.76 13.08 -28.75
N SER A 97 2.44 12.17 -29.69
CA SER A 97 1.06 11.85 -30.04
C SER A 97 0.29 11.37 -28.79
N PRO A 98 -0.88 11.96 -28.46
CA PRO A 98 -1.71 11.53 -27.34
C PRO A 98 -2.05 10.05 -27.41
N GLN A 99 -2.37 9.54 -28.60
CA GLN A 99 -2.72 8.13 -28.81
C GLN A 99 -1.60 7.17 -28.39
N LEU A 100 -0.34 7.50 -28.71
CA LEU A 100 0.81 6.70 -28.31
C LEU A 100 1.07 6.79 -26.80
N CYS A 101 1.06 8.02 -26.28
CA CYS A 101 1.34 8.29 -24.86
C CYS A 101 0.29 7.63 -23.95
N ASP A 102 -0.99 7.70 -24.32
CA ASP A 102 -2.10 7.13 -23.56
C ASP A 102 -2.11 5.60 -23.64
N ALA A 103 -1.82 5.03 -24.81
CA ALA A 103 -1.74 3.58 -24.98
C ALA A 103 -0.59 2.98 -24.17
N LEU A 104 0.63 3.55 -24.27
CA LEU A 104 1.77 3.14 -23.45
C LEU A 104 1.50 3.37 -21.96
N GLY A 105 0.94 4.53 -21.60
CA GLY A 105 0.63 4.88 -20.22
C GLY A 105 -0.36 3.92 -19.58
N SER A 106 -1.44 3.60 -20.29
CA SER A 106 -2.49 2.68 -19.85
C SER A 106 -1.96 1.25 -19.67
N LEU A 107 -1.12 0.76 -20.59
CA LEU A 107 -0.50 -0.56 -20.47
C LEU A 107 0.50 -0.63 -19.31
N ILE A 108 1.30 0.41 -19.08
CA ILE A 108 2.21 0.49 -17.92
C ILE A 108 1.42 0.45 -16.61
N LEU A 109 0.31 1.19 -16.54
CA LEU A 109 -0.57 1.17 -15.37
C LEU A 109 -1.24 -0.20 -15.17
N LEU A 110 -1.64 -0.86 -16.26
CA LEU A 110 -2.24 -2.19 -16.20
C LEU A 110 -1.22 -3.22 -15.71
N LEU A 111 0.02 -3.16 -16.22
CA LEU A 111 1.15 -3.96 -15.74
C LEU A 111 1.43 -3.74 -14.25
N HIS A 112 1.37 -2.49 -13.79
CA HIS A 112 1.55 -2.15 -12.39
C HIS A 112 0.46 -2.78 -11.49
N LYS A 113 -0.79 -2.80 -11.96
CA LYS A 113 -1.95 -3.30 -11.19
C LYS A 113 -2.06 -4.83 -11.17
N ARG A 114 -1.83 -5.50 -12.32
CA ARG A 114 -2.21 -6.91 -12.52
C ARG A 114 -1.07 -7.90 -12.28
N VAL A 115 0.17 -7.48 -12.50
CA VAL A 115 1.29 -8.44 -12.45
C VAL A 115 1.80 -8.52 -11.02
N ALA A 116 1.63 -9.69 -10.40
CA ALA A 116 2.30 -10.04 -9.15
C ALA A 116 3.79 -10.24 -9.47
N TYR A 117 4.66 -9.53 -8.75
CA TYR A 117 6.10 -9.73 -8.90
C TYR A 117 6.46 -10.74 -7.83
N SER A 118 7.00 -11.89 -8.22
CA SER A 118 7.65 -12.77 -7.26
C SER A 118 8.72 -11.95 -6.54
N GLU A 119 8.64 -11.84 -5.21
CA GLU A 119 9.77 -11.43 -4.39
C GLU A 119 10.79 -12.56 -4.44
N ASP A 120 11.52 -12.71 -5.54
CA ASP A 120 12.73 -13.52 -5.54
C ASP A 120 13.73 -12.78 -4.64
N ARG A 121 13.67 -13.03 -3.34
CA ARG A 121 14.69 -12.70 -2.34
C ARG A 121 15.90 -13.59 -2.56
N GLY A 122 16.47 -13.51 -3.75
CA GLY A 122 17.70 -14.19 -4.14
C GLY A 122 18.76 -13.14 -4.44
N LEU A 123 19.67 -12.94 -3.50
CA LEU A 123 20.98 -12.35 -3.76
C LEU A 123 21.68 -13.23 -4.83
N GLY A 124 21.56 -12.87 -6.11
CA GLY A 124 22.24 -13.65 -7.14
C GLY A 124 21.78 -13.36 -8.56
N LYS A 125 22.50 -12.45 -9.23
CA LYS A 125 22.47 -12.16 -10.68
C LYS A 125 21.14 -11.61 -11.20
N ARG A 126 21.20 -10.35 -11.67
CA ARG A 126 20.18 -9.74 -12.56
C ARG A 126 19.95 -10.65 -13.77
N LYS A 127 18.97 -11.54 -13.73
CA LYS A 127 18.54 -12.26 -14.93
C LYS A 127 18.01 -11.20 -15.89
N LYS A 128 18.60 -11.08 -17.09
CA LYS A 128 18.15 -10.19 -18.19
C LYS A 128 16.65 -10.34 -18.53
N GLY A 129 15.97 -11.38 -18.01
CA GLY A 129 14.54 -11.60 -18.13
C GLY A 129 13.66 -11.04 -17.00
N SER A 130 14.22 -10.43 -15.95
CA SER A 130 13.42 -9.95 -14.81
C SER A 130 12.51 -8.79 -15.19
N LEU A 131 11.33 -8.74 -14.57
CA LEU A 131 10.31 -7.74 -14.87
C LEU A 131 10.78 -6.29 -14.62
N PRO A 132 11.52 -5.98 -13.52
CA PRO A 132 12.11 -4.65 -13.33
C PRO A 132 13.09 -4.26 -14.44
N TYR A 133 13.90 -5.21 -14.93
CA TYR A 133 14.84 -4.94 -16.03
C TYR A 133 14.10 -4.59 -17.34
N LYS A 134 13.03 -5.32 -17.65
CA LYS A 134 12.20 -5.04 -18.84
C LYS A 134 11.50 -3.69 -18.77
N LEU A 135 11.03 -3.27 -17.60
CA LEU A 135 10.45 -1.95 -17.39
C LEU A 135 11.48 -0.82 -17.49
N ALA A 136 12.69 -1.03 -16.97
CA ALA A 136 13.79 -0.07 -17.13
C ALA A 136 14.14 0.10 -18.62
N ASN A 137 14.27 -0.99 -19.37
CA ASN A 137 14.53 -0.92 -20.81
C ASN A 137 13.39 -0.24 -21.59
N LEU A 138 12.13 -0.43 -21.17
CA LEU A 138 11.00 0.27 -21.77
C LEU A 138 11.12 1.79 -21.54
N TYR A 139 11.49 2.21 -20.33
CA TYR A 139 11.72 3.61 -20.04
C TYR A 139 12.87 4.20 -20.85
N ASP A 140 13.99 3.48 -20.96
CA ASP A 140 15.14 3.89 -21.78
C ASP A 140 14.74 3.99 -23.26
N ALA A 141 13.93 3.06 -23.78
CA ALA A 141 13.41 3.10 -25.14
C ALA A 141 12.48 4.30 -25.39
N CYS A 142 11.56 4.60 -24.46
CA CYS A 142 10.74 5.81 -24.54
C CYS A 142 11.60 7.07 -24.53
N THR A 143 12.62 7.12 -23.67
CA THR A 143 13.53 8.26 -23.57
C THR A 143 14.33 8.46 -24.85
N ALA A 144 14.88 7.38 -25.42
CA ALA A 144 15.60 7.41 -26.70
C ALA A 144 14.70 7.86 -27.86
N ALA A 145 13.44 7.41 -27.88
CA ALA A 145 12.45 7.81 -28.87
C ALA A 145 11.81 9.18 -28.60
N ARG A 146 12.23 9.91 -27.55
CA ARG A 146 11.67 11.20 -27.10
C ARG A 146 10.16 11.15 -26.80
N ILE A 147 9.65 10.00 -26.34
CA ILE A 147 8.24 9.80 -25.99
C ILE A 147 8.03 10.25 -24.53
N PRO A 148 7.25 11.33 -24.28
CA PRO A 148 7.00 11.81 -22.93
C PRO A 148 5.93 10.95 -22.23
N LEU A 149 6.36 9.99 -21.42
CA LEU A 149 5.40 9.18 -20.65
C LEU A 149 4.48 10.04 -19.76
N PRO A 150 3.16 9.78 -19.71
CA PRO A 150 2.24 10.48 -18.82
C PRO A 150 2.64 10.36 -17.34
N CYS A 151 2.42 11.42 -16.55
CA CYS A 151 2.78 11.47 -15.13
C CYS A 151 2.23 10.28 -14.29
N PRO A 152 0.99 9.81 -14.48
CA PRO A 152 0.49 8.61 -13.79
C PRO A 152 1.29 7.34 -14.10
N ALA A 153 1.66 7.14 -15.37
CA ALA A 153 2.45 5.98 -15.78
C ALA A 153 3.89 6.08 -15.26
N LEU A 154 4.48 7.27 -15.33
CA LEU A 154 5.83 7.53 -14.83
C LEU A 154 5.93 7.34 -13.31
N SER A 155 4.97 7.86 -12.54
CA SER A 155 4.92 7.66 -11.08
C SER A 155 4.77 6.18 -10.71
N ALA A 156 3.89 5.44 -11.38
CA ALA A 156 3.72 4.00 -11.19
C ALA A 156 5.00 3.20 -11.51
N LEU A 157 5.71 3.59 -12.58
CA LEU A 157 6.99 3.00 -12.97
C LEU A 157 8.07 3.25 -11.90
N ILE A 158 8.26 4.50 -11.45
CA ILE A 158 9.22 4.88 -10.40
C ILE A 158 8.90 4.14 -9.10
N ALA A 159 7.63 4.14 -8.68
CA ALA A 159 7.19 3.49 -7.46
C ALA A 159 7.45 1.98 -7.48
N ARG A 160 7.37 1.35 -8.66
CA ARG A 160 7.67 -0.08 -8.86
C ARG A 160 9.16 -0.35 -8.90
N LEU A 161 9.90 0.35 -9.76
CA LEU A 161 11.34 0.14 -9.93
C LEU A 161 12.10 0.42 -8.62
N SER A 162 11.70 1.43 -7.86
CA SER A 162 12.30 1.71 -6.54
C SER A 162 12.05 0.64 -5.48
N LYS A 163 11.13 -0.32 -5.67
CA LYS A 163 11.00 -1.48 -4.77
C LYS A 163 12.02 -2.58 -5.09
N HIS A 164 12.51 -2.62 -6.33
CA HIS A 164 13.30 -3.73 -6.86
C HIS A 164 14.74 -3.33 -7.21
N LEU A 165 15.00 -2.04 -7.39
CA LEU A 165 16.34 -1.48 -7.55
C LEU A 165 16.83 -1.01 -6.17
N HIS A 166 18.09 -1.28 -5.87
CA HIS A 166 18.73 -0.90 -4.61
C HIS A 166 19.99 -0.06 -4.85
N GLY A 167 20.33 0.76 -3.84
CA GLY A 167 21.58 1.52 -3.77
C GLY A 167 21.87 2.38 -5.02
N THR A 168 23.07 2.24 -5.56
CA THR A 168 23.60 3.05 -6.67
C THR A 168 22.78 2.93 -7.97
N ALA A 169 22.20 1.77 -8.24
CA ALA A 169 21.38 1.54 -9.42
C ALA A 169 20.08 2.35 -9.37
N LEU A 170 19.45 2.41 -8.19
CA LEU A 170 18.26 3.24 -7.97
C LEU A 170 18.60 4.73 -8.10
N LEU A 171 19.72 5.18 -7.54
CA LEU A 171 20.18 6.56 -7.67
C LEU A 171 20.44 6.96 -9.13
N ARG A 172 21.06 6.07 -9.93
CA ARG A 172 21.30 6.31 -11.36
C ARG A 172 19.98 6.43 -12.12
N PHE A 173 19.04 5.52 -11.88
CA PHE A 173 17.70 5.57 -12.46
C PHE A 173 16.98 6.89 -12.12
N ILE A 174 16.98 7.28 -10.85
CA ILE A 174 16.34 8.53 -10.41
C ILE A 174 16.97 9.75 -11.12
N ARG A 175 18.30 9.80 -11.26
CA ARG A 175 18.98 10.90 -11.97
C ARG A 175 18.54 11.01 -13.43
N ILE A 176 18.42 9.89 -14.14
CA ILE A 176 17.95 9.88 -15.54
C ILE A 176 16.52 10.42 -15.59
N VAL A 177 15.64 9.91 -14.75
CA VAL A 177 14.23 10.34 -14.68
C VAL A 177 14.11 11.82 -14.37
N ILE A 178 14.88 12.34 -13.41
CA ILE A 178 14.87 13.77 -13.04
C ILE A 178 15.32 14.62 -14.21
N SER A 179 16.36 14.21 -14.95
CA SER A 179 16.89 15.00 -16.08
C SER A 179 15.87 15.23 -17.19
N ASP A 180 14.97 14.27 -17.41
CA ASP A 180 13.84 14.37 -18.33
C ASP A 180 12.69 15.17 -17.67
N PHE A 181 12.27 14.77 -16.46
CA PHE A 181 11.13 15.37 -15.78
C PHE A 181 11.28 16.87 -15.50
N MET A 182 12.48 17.34 -15.14
CA MET A 182 12.76 18.75 -14.86
C MET A 182 12.57 19.66 -16.08
N LYS A 183 12.60 19.11 -17.30
CA LYS A 183 12.37 19.89 -18.53
C LYS A 183 10.89 20.10 -18.82
N ARG A 184 10.00 19.38 -18.13
CA ARG A 184 8.56 19.37 -18.43
C ARG A 184 7.83 20.48 -17.67
N PRO A 185 6.81 21.11 -18.29
CA PRO A 185 5.96 22.06 -17.57
C PRO A 185 5.14 21.35 -16.48
N PRO A 186 4.78 22.04 -15.37
CA PRO A 186 3.91 21.48 -14.36
C PRO A 186 2.51 21.17 -14.92
N THR A 187 2.05 19.95 -14.68
CA THR A 187 0.68 19.45 -14.96
C THR A 187 -0.05 19.07 -13.66
N GLU A 188 -1.36 18.80 -13.72
CA GLU A 188 -2.17 18.38 -12.56
C GLU A 188 -1.60 17.15 -11.83
N TYR A 189 -0.99 16.22 -12.57
CA TYR A 189 -0.48 14.95 -12.03
C TYR A 189 1.01 14.99 -11.63
N THR A 190 1.66 16.14 -11.74
CA THR A 190 3.09 16.34 -11.41
C THR A 190 3.43 15.88 -10.00
N SER A 191 2.53 16.16 -9.05
CA SER A 191 2.69 15.81 -7.64
C SER A 191 2.87 14.29 -7.41
N SER A 192 2.26 13.45 -8.24
CA SER A 192 2.41 11.99 -8.16
C SER A 192 3.82 11.51 -8.51
N VAL A 193 4.45 12.16 -9.49
CA VAL A 193 5.83 11.88 -9.91
C VAL A 193 6.80 12.40 -8.85
N ILE A 194 6.60 13.63 -8.38
CA ILE A 194 7.39 14.22 -7.29
C ILE A 194 7.37 13.33 -6.05
N ALA A 195 6.18 12.91 -5.60
CA ALA A 195 6.03 12.00 -4.45
C ALA A 195 6.78 10.68 -4.67
N SER A 196 6.71 10.12 -5.88
CA SER A 196 7.39 8.86 -6.22
C SER A 196 8.92 9.01 -6.23
N ILE A 197 9.46 10.13 -6.75
CA ILE A 197 10.89 10.44 -6.73
C ILE A 197 11.40 10.61 -5.29
N VAL A 198 10.67 11.36 -4.47
CA VAL A 198 11.04 11.57 -3.06
C VAL A 198 11.06 10.24 -2.28
N ILE A 199 10.04 9.40 -2.45
CA ILE A 199 10.03 8.06 -1.84
C ILE A 199 11.17 7.19 -2.37
N ALA A 200 11.48 7.27 -3.67
CA ALA A 200 12.59 6.52 -4.25
C ALA A 200 13.94 6.93 -3.66
N TYR A 201 14.17 8.22 -3.38
CA TYR A 201 15.34 8.67 -2.62
C TYR A 201 15.36 8.15 -1.18
N GLY A 202 14.22 8.11 -0.50
CA GLY A 202 14.10 7.49 0.82
C GLY A 202 14.49 6.01 0.81
N ARG A 203 14.05 5.25 -0.20
CA ARG A 203 14.44 3.83 -0.39
C ARG A 203 15.91 3.64 -0.78
N ALA A 204 16.52 4.65 -1.38
CA ALA A 204 17.95 4.68 -1.65
C ALA A 204 18.79 5.12 -0.43
N SER A 205 18.17 5.30 0.74
CA SER A 205 18.80 5.81 1.97
C SER A 205 19.38 7.22 1.84
N GLU A 206 18.84 8.03 0.92
CA GLU A 206 19.37 9.33 0.53
C GLU A 206 18.27 10.42 0.49
N PRO A 207 17.41 10.55 1.53
CA PRO A 207 16.24 11.44 1.50
C PRO A 207 16.60 12.92 1.32
N HIS A 208 17.77 13.34 1.78
CA HIS A 208 18.25 14.73 1.61
C HIS A 208 18.49 15.11 0.14
N LYS A 209 18.76 14.14 -0.75
CA LYS A 209 18.81 14.39 -2.21
C LYS A 209 17.41 14.65 -2.77
N GLY A 210 16.37 14.07 -2.15
CA GLY A 210 14.97 14.40 -2.41
C GLY A 210 14.63 15.85 -2.06
N ASP A 211 15.10 16.36 -0.92
CA ASP A 211 14.90 17.76 -0.54
C ASP A 211 15.59 18.72 -1.52
N ARG A 212 16.81 18.39 -1.96
CA ARG A 212 17.51 19.16 -3.00
C ARG A 212 16.75 19.16 -4.32
N PHE A 213 16.27 17.99 -4.76
CA PHE A 213 15.40 17.89 -5.93
C PHE A 213 14.15 18.77 -5.81
N LEU A 214 13.44 18.71 -4.68
CA LEU A 214 12.25 19.55 -4.45
C LEU A 214 12.58 21.05 -4.50
N ARG A 215 13.71 21.45 -3.90
CA ARG A 215 14.18 22.83 -3.93
C ARG A 215 14.51 23.27 -5.35
N ASP A 216 15.28 22.49 -6.07
CA ASP A 216 15.72 22.82 -7.42
C ASP A 216 14.53 22.85 -8.39
N TYR A 217 13.55 21.95 -8.21
CA TYR A 217 12.27 21.96 -8.92
C TYR A 217 11.46 23.23 -8.60
N ALA A 218 11.27 23.55 -7.33
CA ALA A 218 10.52 24.73 -6.91
C ALA A 218 11.16 26.02 -7.44
N LEU A 219 12.48 26.17 -7.32
CA LEU A 219 13.21 27.34 -7.83
C LEU A 219 13.08 27.49 -9.35
N ARG A 220 13.22 26.39 -10.10
CA ARG A 220 13.08 26.41 -11.56
C ARG A 220 11.70 26.89 -12.01
N HIS A 221 10.66 26.59 -11.24
CA HIS A 221 9.28 26.98 -11.53
C HIS A 221 8.81 28.21 -10.74
N GLY A 222 9.74 29.03 -10.21
CA GLY A 222 9.42 30.33 -9.61
C GLY A 222 8.98 30.31 -8.14
N GLY A 223 9.27 29.24 -7.39
CA GLY A 223 9.00 29.16 -5.95
C GLY A 223 9.90 30.11 -5.15
N MET A 224 9.30 31.08 -4.47
CA MET A 224 10.03 32.13 -3.70
C MET A 224 9.93 31.99 -2.19
N TYR A 225 8.77 31.54 -1.68
CA TYR A 225 8.49 31.55 -0.25
C TYR A 225 9.02 30.30 0.44
N ARG A 226 9.89 30.46 1.44
CA ARG A 226 10.42 29.36 2.25
C ARG A 226 9.71 29.22 3.60
N MET A 227 9.69 28.02 4.17
CA MET A 227 8.96 27.74 5.40
C MET A 227 9.54 28.47 6.61
N ARG A 228 10.87 28.57 6.74
CA ARG A 228 11.44 29.32 7.88
C ARG A 228 11.15 30.81 7.78
N MET A 229 11.13 31.37 6.56
CA MET A 229 10.74 32.76 6.32
C MET A 229 9.31 33.00 6.79
N LEU A 230 8.36 32.17 6.33
CA LEU A 230 6.95 32.27 6.71
C LEU A 230 6.73 32.03 8.21
N ALA A 231 7.45 31.08 8.81
CA ALA A 231 7.39 30.82 10.25
C ALA A 231 7.93 32.00 11.07
N SER A 232 9.01 32.65 10.64
CA SER A 232 9.55 33.83 11.35
C SER A 232 8.58 35.01 11.38
N GLN A 233 7.82 35.20 10.30
CA GLN A 233 6.85 36.28 10.17
C GLN A 233 5.55 35.98 10.91
N PHE A 234 5.05 34.75 10.85
CA PHE A 234 3.67 34.46 11.24
C PHE A 234 3.52 33.42 12.37
N ARG A 235 4.58 32.69 12.73
CA ARG A 235 4.57 31.63 13.77
C ARG A 235 5.93 31.52 14.49
N ARG A 236 6.39 32.60 15.14
CA ARG A 236 7.71 32.64 15.81
C ARG A 236 7.93 31.51 16.83
N SER A 237 6.88 31.06 17.52
CA SER A 237 6.91 29.92 18.45
C SER A 237 7.33 28.60 17.80
N HIS A 238 7.15 28.44 16.49
CA HIS A 238 7.62 27.27 15.76
C HIS A 238 9.15 27.25 15.66
N LEU A 239 9.80 28.40 15.45
CA LEU A 239 11.26 28.47 15.37
C LEU A 239 11.92 28.18 16.71
N SER A 240 11.31 28.63 17.81
CA SER A 240 11.78 28.28 19.16
C SER A 240 11.57 26.80 19.47
N TRP A 241 10.45 26.21 19.03
CA TRP A 241 10.24 24.76 19.12
C TRP A 241 11.30 23.97 18.31
N LEU A 242 11.59 24.35 17.06
CA LEU A 242 12.62 23.67 16.24
C LEU A 242 13.99 23.66 16.90
N ARG A 243 14.41 24.80 17.50
CA ARG A 243 15.67 24.91 18.25
C ARG A 243 15.68 24.03 19.50
N ARG A 244 14.53 23.87 20.15
CA ARG A 244 14.38 22.98 21.32
C ARG A 244 14.29 21.51 20.93
N LEU A 245 13.82 21.17 19.73
CA LEU A 245 13.65 19.78 19.30
C LEU A 245 14.97 19.05 19.12
N THR A 246 15.94 19.65 18.40
CA THR A 246 17.16 18.96 17.95
C THR A 246 18.27 19.93 17.57
N ASN A 247 19.46 19.40 17.30
CA ASN A 247 20.62 20.16 16.82
C ASN A 247 20.36 20.75 15.41
N PRO A 248 20.93 21.92 15.09
CA PRO A 248 20.78 22.55 13.78
C PRO A 248 21.14 21.66 12.57
N SER A 249 22.09 20.73 12.74
CA SER A 249 22.52 19.77 11.70
C SER A 249 21.43 18.78 11.28
N HIS A 250 20.43 18.55 12.15
CA HIS A 250 19.29 17.69 11.85
C HIS A 250 18.16 18.44 11.17
N ILE A 251 18.19 19.77 11.09
CA ILE A 251 17.11 20.52 10.44
C ILE A 251 17.24 20.34 8.91
N PRO A 252 16.19 19.87 8.21
CA PRO A 252 16.22 19.70 6.76
C PRO A 252 16.42 21.04 6.03
N ILE A 253 16.75 20.93 4.75
CA ILE A 253 16.90 22.08 3.86
C ILE A 253 15.54 22.77 3.77
N ASP A 254 15.54 24.10 3.84
CA ASP A 254 14.33 24.90 3.73
C ASP A 254 13.91 25.01 2.26
N VAL A 255 12.98 24.13 1.85
CA VAL A 255 12.50 24.01 0.47
C VAL A 255 11.46 25.11 0.18
N PRO A 256 11.61 25.89 -0.91
CA PRO A 256 10.59 26.85 -1.33
C PRO A 256 9.25 26.18 -1.65
N LEU A 257 8.17 26.78 -1.17
CA LEU A 257 6.80 26.36 -1.47
C LEU A 257 6.47 26.64 -2.94
N HIS A 258 5.83 25.67 -3.59
CA HIS A 258 5.34 25.78 -4.96
C HIS A 258 4.13 24.86 -5.15
N ASN A 259 3.09 25.34 -5.84
CA ASN A 259 1.80 24.66 -5.94
C ASN A 259 1.90 23.22 -6.47
N ALA A 260 2.84 22.93 -7.37
CA ALA A 260 3.04 21.57 -7.90
C ALA A 260 3.43 20.51 -6.84
N TRP A 261 3.90 20.93 -5.65
CA TRP A 261 4.25 20.00 -4.57
C TRP A 261 3.60 20.37 -3.23
N SER A 262 3.67 21.63 -2.79
CA SER A 262 3.27 22.02 -1.44
C SER A 262 1.77 22.03 -1.22
N SER A 263 0.97 22.14 -2.28
CA SER A 263 -0.49 22.03 -2.23
C SER A 263 -1.00 20.59 -2.14
N HIS A 264 -0.11 19.59 -2.31
CA HIS A 264 -0.51 18.19 -2.40
C HIS A 264 -0.05 17.41 -1.17
N THR A 265 -1.00 17.01 -0.32
CA THR A 265 -0.73 16.25 0.91
C THR A 265 -0.01 14.92 0.68
N VAL A 266 -0.18 14.32 -0.51
CA VAL A 266 0.55 13.11 -0.92
C VAL A 266 2.07 13.33 -0.95
N VAL A 267 2.53 14.52 -1.37
CA VAL A 267 3.96 14.85 -1.38
C VAL A 267 4.49 15.04 0.04
N TRP A 268 3.74 15.71 0.91
CA TRP A 268 4.10 15.82 2.33
C TRP A 268 4.24 14.46 3.01
N SER A 269 3.26 13.56 2.81
CA SER A 269 3.35 12.18 3.30
C SER A 269 4.52 11.41 2.67
N ALA A 270 4.84 11.66 1.40
CA ALA A 270 6.00 11.06 0.73
C ALA A 270 7.33 11.48 1.35
N ILE A 271 7.49 12.77 1.69
CA ILE A 271 8.70 13.30 2.35
C ILE A 271 8.86 12.69 3.75
N ILE A 272 7.80 12.74 4.56
CA ILE A 272 7.78 12.14 5.91
C ILE A 272 8.14 10.65 5.82
N ARG A 273 7.52 9.92 4.89
CA ARG A 273 7.83 8.50 4.65
C ARG A 273 9.26 8.28 4.22
N ALA A 274 9.82 9.11 3.34
CA ALA A 274 11.20 8.95 2.85
C ALA A 274 12.22 9.04 3.99
N TYR A 275 12.00 9.96 4.94
CA TYR A 275 12.83 10.08 6.14
C TYR A 275 12.60 8.93 7.13
N ALA A 276 11.35 8.52 7.34
CA ALA A 276 11.02 7.37 8.18
C ALA A 276 11.66 6.06 7.66
N LEU A 277 11.69 5.85 6.34
CA LEU A 277 12.35 4.70 5.71
C LEU A 277 13.87 4.67 5.94
N ASN A 278 14.49 5.85 6.11
CA ASN A 278 15.92 5.98 6.41
C ASN A 278 16.21 5.99 7.93
N GLY A 279 15.21 5.76 8.79
CA GLY A 279 15.38 5.82 10.24
C GLY A 279 15.67 7.22 10.80
N ASP A 280 15.42 8.29 10.03
CA ASP A 280 15.60 9.67 10.46
C ASP A 280 14.26 10.31 10.85
N LEU A 281 13.74 9.85 11.98
CA LEU A 281 12.41 10.26 12.45
C LEU A 281 12.40 11.70 13.01
N VAL A 282 13.54 12.26 13.39
CA VAL A 282 13.61 13.69 13.78
C VAL A 282 13.32 14.58 12.59
N ARG A 283 13.97 14.35 11.44
CA ARG A 283 13.64 15.07 10.20
C ARG A 283 12.21 14.80 9.73
N SER A 284 11.75 13.56 9.86
CA SER A 284 10.36 13.21 9.60
C SER A 284 9.38 14.03 10.47
N ARG A 285 9.70 14.26 11.76
CA ARG A 285 8.88 15.08 12.66
C ARG A 285 8.92 16.56 12.27
N ILE A 286 10.08 17.08 11.88
CA ILE A 286 10.22 18.47 11.41
C ILE A 286 9.34 18.70 10.17
N TRP A 287 9.37 17.79 9.20
CA TRP A 287 8.51 17.87 8.01
C TRP A 287 7.01 17.78 8.35
N LEU A 288 6.62 16.97 9.33
CA LEU A 288 5.25 16.96 9.84
C LEU A 288 4.87 18.33 10.44
N GLU A 289 5.74 18.95 11.25
CA GLU A 289 5.46 20.27 11.79
C GLU A 289 5.44 21.37 10.72
N TRP A 290 6.27 21.27 9.68
CA TRP A 290 6.19 22.19 8.53
C TRP A 290 4.85 22.06 7.81
N PHE A 291 4.32 20.86 7.64
CA PHE A 291 2.96 20.65 7.13
C PHE A 291 1.92 21.35 8.04
N ARG A 292 2.02 21.17 9.36
CA ARG A 292 1.12 21.80 10.35
C ARG A 292 1.18 23.33 10.32
N VAL A 293 2.38 23.90 10.22
CA VAL A 293 2.57 25.34 10.06
C VAL A 293 1.96 25.82 8.74
N THR A 294 2.15 25.09 7.64
CA THR A 294 1.55 25.40 6.34
C THR A 294 0.02 25.45 6.42
N GLN A 295 -0.60 24.47 7.09
CA GLN A 295 -2.05 24.47 7.35
C GLN A 295 -2.50 25.69 8.15
N LYS A 296 -1.77 26.04 9.22
CA LYS A 296 -2.06 27.23 10.04
C LYS A 296 -1.89 28.55 9.29
N LEU A 297 -1.14 28.55 8.20
CA LEU A 297 -0.93 29.70 7.32
C LEU A 297 -1.88 29.72 6.12
N ALA A 298 -2.77 28.74 5.97
CA ALA A 298 -3.69 28.64 4.83
C ALA A 298 -4.41 29.95 4.44
N PRO A 299 -4.89 30.80 5.38
CA PRO A 299 -5.49 32.09 5.03
C PRO A 299 -4.52 33.04 4.30
N LYS A 300 -3.23 33.01 4.67
CA LYS A 300 -2.18 33.89 4.15
C LYS A 300 -1.51 33.33 2.89
N LEU A 301 -1.59 32.02 2.65
CA LEU A 301 -1.01 31.41 1.45
C LEU A 301 -1.73 31.88 0.18
N LYS A 302 -3.05 32.10 0.25
CA LYS A 302 -3.83 32.59 -0.89
C LYS A 302 -3.37 33.95 -1.40
N SER A 303 -3.01 34.88 -0.50
CA SER A 303 -2.47 36.19 -0.90
C SER A 303 -1.07 36.13 -1.52
N MET A 304 -0.41 34.97 -1.43
CA MET A 304 0.90 34.69 -2.04
C MET A 304 0.79 33.81 -3.29
N ASN A 305 -0.42 33.63 -3.84
CA ASN A 305 -0.72 32.71 -4.96
C ASN A 305 -0.35 31.24 -4.66
N LEU A 306 -0.36 30.85 -3.38
CA LEU A 306 -0.11 29.48 -2.94
C LEU A 306 -1.40 28.81 -2.47
N THR A 307 -1.64 27.58 -2.93
CA THR A 307 -2.76 26.77 -2.48
C THR A 307 -2.35 25.96 -1.24
N PRO A 308 -3.10 26.04 -0.13
CA PRO A 308 -2.82 25.23 1.04
C PRO A 308 -3.06 23.74 0.74
N PRO A 309 -2.28 22.83 1.34
CA PRO A 309 -2.54 21.40 1.20
C PRO A 309 -3.85 20.99 1.86
N GLN A 310 -4.42 19.86 1.46
CA GLN A 310 -5.62 19.32 2.10
C GLN A 310 -5.32 18.90 3.55
N ASN A 311 -6.14 19.38 4.48
CA ASN A 311 -6.00 19.06 5.90
C ASN A 311 -6.50 17.64 6.18
N THR A 312 -5.60 16.65 6.10
CA THR A 312 -5.92 15.22 6.26
C THR A 312 -5.00 14.55 7.28
N ALA A 313 -5.44 13.41 7.83
CA ALA A 313 -4.66 12.62 8.78
C ALA A 313 -3.43 11.90 8.17
N SER A 314 -3.25 11.92 6.85
CA SER A 314 -2.23 11.10 6.16
C SER A 314 -0.78 11.40 6.61
N PRO A 315 -0.35 12.67 6.75
CA PRO A 315 1.00 13.00 7.24
C PRO A 315 1.25 12.51 8.67
N TYR A 316 0.27 12.69 9.56
CA TYR A 316 0.32 12.24 10.96
C TYR A 316 0.44 10.72 11.04
N HIS A 317 -0.45 10.01 10.34
CA HIS A 317 -0.43 8.55 10.29
C HIS A 317 0.90 8.01 9.74
N THR A 318 1.46 8.67 8.74
CA THR A 318 2.76 8.29 8.16
C THR A 318 3.89 8.41 9.19
N PHE A 319 3.92 9.48 9.98
CA PHE A 319 4.89 9.64 11.06
C PHE A 319 4.68 8.63 12.19
N VAL A 320 3.43 8.44 12.64
CA VAL A 320 3.06 7.46 13.67
C VAL A 320 3.52 6.05 13.29
N HIS A 321 3.34 5.67 12.02
CA HIS A 321 3.84 4.39 11.51
C HIS A 321 5.38 4.29 11.53
N GLY A 322 6.10 5.40 11.42
CA GLY A 322 7.56 5.41 11.56
C GLY A 322 8.01 5.14 12.98
N VAL A 323 7.46 5.88 13.96
CA VAL A 323 7.78 5.74 15.39
C VAL A 323 7.21 4.47 16.03
N SER A 324 6.27 3.78 15.36
CA SER A 324 5.69 2.54 15.86
C SER A 324 6.65 1.34 15.79
N SER A 325 7.74 1.43 15.04
CA SER A 325 8.80 0.41 15.03
C SER A 325 9.78 0.59 16.20
N PHE A 326 10.33 -0.52 16.71
CA PHE A 326 11.32 -0.47 17.79
C PHE A 326 12.61 0.26 17.36
N GLU A 327 13.11 -0.03 16.16
CA GLU A 327 14.24 0.68 15.56
C GLU A 327 13.93 2.17 15.38
N GLY A 328 12.72 2.50 14.94
CA GLY A 328 12.26 3.87 14.78
C GLY A 328 12.29 4.64 16.08
N ILE A 329 11.59 4.17 17.13
CA ILE A 329 11.55 4.92 18.39
C ILE A 329 12.94 5.07 19.03
N ARG A 330 13.81 4.05 18.89
CA ARG A 330 15.20 4.13 19.35
C ARG A 330 15.99 5.19 18.57
N ALA A 331 15.88 5.22 17.25
CA ALA A 331 16.56 6.21 16.42
C ALA A 331 16.03 7.64 16.66
N TYR A 332 14.74 7.78 16.96
CA TYR A 332 14.13 9.04 17.35
C TYR A 332 14.67 9.53 18.70
N SER A 333 14.62 8.68 19.75
CA SER A 333 15.04 9.07 21.10
C SER A 333 16.53 9.43 21.18
N ALA A 334 17.37 8.84 20.33
CA ALA A 334 18.80 9.13 20.26
C ALA A 334 19.15 10.49 19.63
N LYS A 335 18.25 11.08 18.82
CA LYS A 335 18.53 12.29 18.01
C LYS A 335 17.76 13.54 18.44
N ILE A 336 16.73 13.38 19.27
CA ILE A 336 16.05 14.52 19.90
C ILE A 336 16.93 15.12 21.00
N SER A 337 16.67 16.39 21.33
CA SER A 337 17.36 17.08 22.41
C SER A 337 17.01 16.48 23.78
N ARG A 338 17.86 16.77 24.78
CA ARG A 338 17.61 16.38 26.18
C ARG A 338 16.29 16.95 26.72
N SER A 339 15.96 18.20 26.38
CA SER A 339 14.71 18.84 26.83
C SER A 339 13.47 18.18 26.23
N GLU A 340 13.53 17.80 24.95
CA GLU A 340 12.41 17.13 24.30
C GLU A 340 12.23 15.69 24.81
N LYS A 341 13.35 15.00 25.06
CA LYS A 341 13.34 13.68 25.69
C LYS A 341 12.66 13.73 27.07
N LEU A 342 13.06 14.70 27.90
CA LEU A 342 12.45 14.92 29.22
C LEU A 342 10.95 15.26 29.11
N ARG A 343 10.54 16.08 28.14
CA ARG A 343 9.11 16.38 27.90
C ARG A 343 8.30 15.11 27.64
N HIS A 344 8.82 14.20 26.81
CA HIS A 344 8.17 12.93 26.51
C HIS A 344 8.22 11.95 27.71
N GLU A 345 9.29 11.95 28.51
CA GLU A 345 9.40 11.17 29.74
C GLU A 345 8.36 11.62 30.78
N ILE A 346 8.24 12.93 31.03
CA ILE A 346 7.22 13.49 31.93
C ILE A 346 5.80 13.15 31.43
N GLN A 347 5.57 13.24 30.12
CA GLN A 347 4.28 12.87 29.54
C GLN A 347 4.01 11.36 29.67
N ALA A 348 5.03 10.53 29.51
CA ALA A 348 4.95 9.07 29.68
C ALA A 348 4.59 8.71 31.14
N GLU A 349 5.24 9.34 32.11
CA GLU A 349 4.94 9.19 33.55
C GLU A 349 3.51 9.65 33.87
N ARG A 350 3.12 10.85 33.41
CA ARG A 350 1.78 11.41 33.62
C ARG A 350 0.68 10.49 33.08
N LEU A 351 0.90 9.92 31.90
CA LEU A 351 -0.07 9.03 31.24
C LEU A 351 0.08 7.57 31.69
N LYS A 352 1.09 7.23 32.49
CA LYS A 352 1.45 5.85 32.87
C LYS A 352 1.64 4.94 31.66
N VAL A 353 2.32 5.42 30.63
CA VAL A 353 2.58 4.69 29.38
C VAL A 353 4.06 4.67 29.01
N SER A 354 4.44 3.84 28.05
CA SER A 354 5.81 3.85 27.52
C SER A 354 6.16 5.17 26.82
N PHE A 355 7.45 5.50 26.75
CA PHE A 355 7.97 6.65 25.97
C PHE A 355 7.41 6.66 24.53
N LYS A 356 7.37 5.49 23.89
CA LYS A 356 6.80 5.32 22.54
C LYS A 356 5.35 5.78 22.46
N ALA A 357 4.53 5.40 23.44
CA ALA A 357 3.13 5.79 23.51
C ALA A 357 2.97 7.29 23.78
N ALA A 358 3.80 7.88 24.65
CA ALA A 358 3.80 9.33 24.85
C ALA A 358 4.08 10.09 23.55
N VAL A 359 5.04 9.63 22.73
CA VAL A 359 5.32 10.22 21.41
C VAL A 359 4.14 10.08 20.45
N VAL A 360 3.48 8.92 20.43
CA VAL A 360 2.27 8.73 19.60
C VAL A 360 1.13 9.64 20.06
N TYR A 361 0.90 9.76 21.37
CA TYR A 361 -0.13 10.66 21.90
C TYR A 361 0.13 12.12 21.60
N ASP A 362 1.37 12.59 21.70
CA ASP A 362 1.74 13.95 21.31
C ASP A 362 1.37 14.26 19.85
N VAL A 363 1.51 13.30 18.94
CA VAL A 363 1.10 13.44 17.54
C VAL A 363 -0.44 13.42 17.38
N ILE A 364 -1.14 12.59 18.16
CA ILE A 364 -2.61 12.53 18.17
C ILE A 364 -3.19 13.84 18.70
N ASP A 365 -2.64 14.38 19.78
CA ASP A 365 -3.06 15.64 20.39
C ASP A 365 -2.79 16.81 19.44
N ALA A 366 -1.63 16.80 18.77
CA ALA A 366 -1.30 17.74 17.70
C ALA A 366 -2.32 17.72 16.56
N MET A 367 -2.72 16.53 16.10
CA MET A 367 -3.71 16.34 15.03
C MET A 367 -5.10 16.82 15.46
N ARG A 368 -5.52 16.53 16.70
CA ARG A 368 -6.78 17.01 17.28
C ARG A 368 -6.78 18.54 17.40
N GLY A 369 -5.69 19.12 17.90
CA GLY A 369 -5.52 20.57 18.01
C GLY A 369 -5.53 21.30 16.67
N ASP A 370 -5.20 20.60 15.57
CA ASP A 370 -5.25 21.12 14.21
C ASP A 370 -6.59 20.82 13.49
N GLY A 371 -7.59 20.30 14.22
CA GLY A 371 -8.95 20.05 13.71
C GLY A 371 -9.05 18.90 12.70
N VAL A 372 -8.10 17.96 12.70
CA VAL A 372 -8.04 16.87 11.74
C VAL A 372 -8.78 15.63 12.26
N VAL A 373 -9.78 15.17 11.49
CA VAL A 373 -10.48 13.91 11.77
C VAL A 373 -9.58 12.72 11.46
N MET A 374 -9.51 11.76 12.39
CA MET A 374 -8.76 10.52 12.21
C MET A 374 -9.35 9.70 11.07
N GLY A 375 -8.50 9.21 10.16
CA GLY A 375 -8.93 8.25 9.15
C GLY A 375 -9.04 6.83 9.72
N VAL A 376 -9.87 5.99 9.11
CA VAL A 376 -10.05 4.55 9.43
C VAL A 376 -8.71 3.81 9.62
N SER A 377 -7.72 4.06 8.77
CA SER A 377 -6.40 3.43 8.88
C SER A 377 -5.67 3.76 10.18
N LEU A 378 -5.71 5.02 10.61
CA LEU A 378 -5.11 5.44 11.87
C LEU A 378 -5.92 4.93 13.07
N LEU A 379 -7.25 4.90 12.98
CA LEU A 379 -8.11 4.31 14.00
C LEU A 379 -7.80 2.82 14.20
N ASN A 380 -7.71 2.03 13.13
CA ASN A 380 -7.36 0.61 13.20
C ASN A 380 -5.95 0.38 13.77
N PHE A 381 -5.00 1.24 13.41
CA PHE A 381 -3.67 1.23 14.02
C PHE A 381 -3.75 1.50 15.53
N LEU A 382 -4.47 2.55 15.94
CA LEU A 382 -4.62 2.91 17.35
C LEU A 382 -5.39 1.84 18.15
N THR A 383 -6.41 1.22 17.58
CA THR A 383 -7.10 0.08 18.18
C THR A 383 -6.13 -1.03 18.54
N SER A 384 -5.25 -1.42 17.59
CA SER A 384 -4.25 -2.46 17.85
C SER A 384 -3.15 -2.00 18.81
N PHE A 385 -2.78 -0.72 18.73
CA PHE A 385 -1.78 -0.09 19.59
C PHE A 385 -2.22 -0.06 21.05
N GLU A 386 -3.42 0.48 21.32
CA GLU A 386 -4.03 0.55 22.65
C GLU A 386 -4.33 -0.85 23.21
N ALA A 387 -4.73 -1.80 22.35
CA ALA A 387 -4.94 -3.18 22.77
C ALA A 387 -3.63 -3.78 23.28
N GLY A 388 -2.51 -3.53 22.60
CA GLY A 388 -1.19 -3.98 23.04
C GLY A 388 -0.71 -3.41 24.40
N PHE A 389 -1.33 -2.33 24.89
CA PHE A 389 -1.11 -1.77 26.23
C PHE A 389 -2.21 -2.14 27.23
N ALA A 390 -3.07 -3.12 26.91
CA ALA A 390 -4.21 -3.53 27.73
C ALA A 390 -5.27 -2.43 27.96
N HIS A 391 -5.28 -1.36 27.16
CA HIS A 391 -6.29 -0.31 27.24
C HIS A 391 -7.56 -0.72 26.47
N LEU A 392 -8.24 -1.76 26.95
CA LEU A 392 -9.32 -2.44 26.21
C LEU A 392 -10.53 -1.55 25.94
N GLN A 393 -10.97 -0.72 26.90
CA GLN A 393 -12.12 0.17 26.70
C GLN A 393 -11.86 1.24 25.62
N ARG A 394 -10.66 1.83 25.64
CA ARG A 394 -10.25 2.81 24.63
C ARG A 394 -10.14 2.16 23.25
N SER A 395 -9.55 0.96 23.19
CA SER A 395 -9.44 0.17 21.96
C SER A 395 -10.80 -0.17 21.36
N LYS A 396 -11.75 -0.60 22.20
CA LYS A 396 -13.14 -0.88 21.81
C LYS A 396 -13.82 0.38 21.24
N SER A 397 -13.65 1.53 21.90
CA SER A 397 -14.18 2.81 21.42
C SER A 397 -13.62 3.19 20.05
N LEU A 398 -12.30 3.04 19.84
CA LEU A 398 -11.64 3.32 18.56
C LEU A 398 -12.08 2.36 17.44
N ALA A 399 -12.30 1.07 17.76
CA ALA A 399 -12.81 0.09 16.82
C ALA A 399 -14.25 0.43 16.37
N LEU A 400 -15.12 0.80 17.32
CA LEU A 400 -16.48 1.26 17.02
C LEU A 400 -16.46 2.56 16.19
N GLU A 401 -15.54 3.47 16.49
CA GLU A 401 -15.36 4.69 15.71
C GLU A 401 -14.96 4.36 14.26
N SER A 402 -14.00 3.45 14.07
CA SER A 402 -13.58 2.99 12.74
C SER A 402 -14.75 2.41 11.95
N LEU A 403 -15.52 1.50 12.55
CA LEU A 403 -16.70 0.89 11.94
C LEU A 403 -17.79 1.91 11.59
N SER A 404 -17.95 2.96 12.39
CA SER A 404 -18.90 4.04 12.09
C SER A 404 -18.49 4.84 10.85
N MET A 405 -17.19 5.04 10.63
CA MET A 405 -16.67 5.80 9.49
C MET A 405 -16.74 5.03 8.17
N GLU A 406 -16.63 3.70 8.21
CA GLU A 406 -16.71 2.85 7.02
C GLU A 406 -18.12 2.80 6.40
N ARG A 407 -19.15 3.19 7.16
CA ARG A 407 -20.56 3.25 6.72
C ARG A 407 -20.91 4.48 5.87
N GLY A 408 -19.95 5.40 5.67
CA GLY A 408 -20.04 6.48 4.68
C GLY A 408 -19.91 7.90 5.26
N PRO A 409 -19.76 8.91 4.38
CA PRO A 409 -19.47 10.30 4.77
C PRO A 409 -20.62 10.99 5.54
N GLY A 410 -21.86 10.47 5.48
CA GLY A 410 -22.99 11.02 6.24
C GLY A 410 -22.79 10.97 7.77
N SER A 411 -22.05 9.97 8.27
CA SER A 411 -21.68 9.82 9.68
C SER A 411 -20.48 10.68 10.07
N VAL A 412 -19.67 11.09 9.08
CA VAL A 412 -18.51 11.99 9.23
C VAL A 412 -18.96 13.45 9.23
N ALA A 413 -20.00 13.79 8.47
CA ALA A 413 -20.58 15.14 8.38
C ALA A 413 -21.23 15.60 9.70
N GLN A 414 -21.74 14.68 10.53
CA GLN A 414 -22.22 15.00 11.89
C GLN A 414 -21.12 15.56 12.81
N ARG A 415 -19.83 15.34 12.47
CA ARG A 415 -18.70 15.76 13.31
C ARG A 415 -18.13 17.13 12.94
N VAL A 416 -18.51 17.68 11.78
CA VAL A 416 -18.04 18.99 11.31
C VAL A 416 -19.27 19.82 11.01
N GLN A 417 -19.68 20.68 11.94
CA GLN A 417 -20.84 21.58 11.87
C GLN A 417 -21.09 22.19 10.47
N ARG A 418 -21.79 21.47 9.58
CA ARG A 418 -22.38 21.98 8.33
C ARG A 418 -23.69 21.26 8.01
N PRO A 419 -24.71 21.98 7.50
CA PRO A 419 -26.01 21.39 7.18
C PRO A 419 -25.88 20.43 5.99
N MET A 420 -26.58 19.29 6.09
CA MET A 420 -26.69 18.30 5.02
C MET A 420 -27.28 18.92 3.74
N THR A 421 -26.59 18.78 2.60
CA THR A 421 -27.29 18.64 1.31
C THR A 421 -27.53 17.16 1.07
N GLY A 422 -28.80 16.76 1.11
CA GLY A 422 -29.25 15.38 1.09
C GLY A 422 -28.72 14.57 -0.10
N ARG A 423 -27.79 13.66 0.18
CA ARG A 423 -27.62 12.44 -0.61
C ARG A 423 -27.83 11.26 0.32
N LYS A 424 -28.77 10.38 -0.06
CA LYS A 424 -29.10 9.15 0.66
C LYS A 424 -27.82 8.34 0.88
N SER A 425 -27.52 8.06 2.14
CA SER A 425 -26.48 7.12 2.57
C SER A 425 -26.65 5.82 1.80
N VAL A 426 -25.65 5.43 1.01
CA VAL A 426 -25.60 4.10 0.42
C VAL A 426 -25.52 3.12 1.59
N ARG A 427 -26.63 2.45 1.91
CA ARG A 427 -26.68 1.34 2.86
C ARG A 427 -25.81 0.21 2.32
N GLY A 428 -24.54 0.20 2.71
CA GLY A 428 -23.59 -0.86 2.41
C GLY A 428 -23.01 -1.41 3.71
N LYS A 429 -23.19 -2.71 3.94
CA LYS A 429 -22.41 -3.49 4.91
C LYS A 429 -20.94 -3.44 4.48
N ARG A 430 -20.16 -2.50 5.02
CA ARG A 430 -18.74 -2.37 4.66
C ARG A 430 -17.93 -2.30 5.93
N MET A 431 -17.44 -3.46 6.37
CA MET A 431 -16.27 -3.54 7.22
C MET A 431 -15.06 -3.77 6.29
N HIS A 432 -14.00 -2.96 6.40
CA HIS A 432 -12.78 -3.28 5.64
C HIS A 432 -11.99 -4.39 6.33
N VAL A 433 -11.29 -5.20 5.54
CA VAL A 433 -10.45 -6.31 6.04
C VAL A 433 -9.35 -5.83 7.00
N ALA A 434 -8.90 -4.57 6.88
CA ALA A 434 -7.97 -3.96 7.84
C ALA A 434 -8.60 -3.79 9.24
N THR A 435 -9.89 -3.49 9.30
CA THR A 435 -10.65 -3.34 10.54
C THR A 435 -10.84 -4.71 11.20
N VAL A 436 -11.06 -5.77 10.40
CA VAL A 436 -11.11 -7.16 10.88
C VAL A 436 -9.81 -7.51 11.63
N THR A 437 -8.67 -7.19 11.02
CA THR A 437 -7.35 -7.46 11.62
C THR A 437 -7.22 -6.79 12.99
N SER A 438 -7.64 -5.53 13.12
CA SER A 438 -7.57 -4.80 14.41
C SER A 438 -8.53 -5.34 15.47
N VAL A 439 -9.73 -5.78 15.06
CA VAL A 439 -10.72 -6.38 15.97
C VAL A 439 -10.24 -7.74 16.48
N CYS A 440 -9.63 -8.58 15.62
CA CYS A 440 -9.04 -9.85 16.05
C CYS A 440 -7.91 -9.64 17.09
N ASN A 441 -7.03 -8.64 16.87
CA ASN A 441 -5.99 -8.31 17.85
C ASN A 441 -6.58 -7.88 19.21
N LEU A 442 -7.68 -7.13 19.19
CA LEU A 442 -8.38 -6.72 20.40
C LEU A 442 -8.95 -7.93 21.15
N TYR A 443 -9.62 -8.86 20.45
CA TYR A 443 -10.11 -10.11 21.03
C TYR A 443 -9.00 -10.96 21.63
N ALA A 444 -7.90 -11.16 20.90
CA ALA A 444 -6.76 -11.92 21.41
C ALA A 444 -6.19 -11.32 22.70
N THR A 445 -6.06 -9.98 22.74
CA THR A 445 -5.50 -9.30 23.91
C THR A 445 -6.44 -9.38 25.09
N ASP A 446 -7.72 -9.08 24.88
CA ASP A 446 -8.74 -9.20 25.91
C ASP A 446 -8.79 -10.61 26.51
N ALA A 447 -8.82 -11.65 25.66
CA ALA A 447 -8.83 -13.02 26.13
C ALA A 447 -7.56 -13.40 26.90
N SER A 448 -6.38 -12.95 26.45
CA SER A 448 -5.11 -13.21 27.13
C SER A 448 -5.02 -12.65 28.55
N HIS A 449 -5.79 -11.61 28.88
CA HIS A 449 -5.83 -11.04 30.23
C HIS A 449 -6.80 -11.74 31.18
N HIS A 450 -7.79 -12.47 30.65
CA HIS A 450 -8.85 -13.09 31.45
C HIS A 450 -8.69 -14.61 31.56
N MET A 451 -7.72 -15.18 30.85
CA MET A 451 -7.57 -16.62 30.70
C MET A 451 -6.26 -17.11 31.29
N SER A 452 -6.30 -18.24 32.01
CA SER A 452 -5.09 -18.96 32.40
C SER A 452 -4.38 -19.54 31.16
N PRO A 453 -3.05 -19.40 31.03
CA PRO A 453 -2.29 -19.97 29.91
C PRO A 453 -2.44 -21.49 29.73
N THR A 454 -2.87 -22.22 30.76
CA THR A 454 -3.05 -23.68 30.71
C THR A 454 -4.51 -24.12 30.50
N SER A 455 -5.48 -23.20 30.56
CA SER A 455 -6.89 -23.55 30.43
C SER A 455 -7.22 -24.02 29.01
N LEU A 456 -8.03 -25.07 28.90
CA LEU A 456 -8.64 -25.53 27.65
C LEU A 456 -10.11 -25.12 27.51
N MET A 457 -10.69 -24.50 28.54
CA MET A 457 -12.10 -24.12 28.55
C MET A 457 -12.35 -22.99 27.53
N PRO A 458 -13.35 -23.13 26.64
CA PRO A 458 -13.81 -22.08 25.73
C PRO A 458 -14.12 -20.75 26.45
N LEU A 459 -13.80 -19.62 25.81
CA LEU A 459 -14.24 -18.31 26.30
C LEU A 459 -15.25 -17.66 25.34
N ASP A 460 -16.49 -17.49 25.78
CA ASP A 460 -17.52 -16.69 25.08
C ASP A 460 -17.32 -15.17 25.32
N ARG A 461 -16.25 -14.60 24.77
CA ARG A 461 -16.00 -13.16 24.89
C ARG A 461 -16.95 -12.38 23.97
N LYS A 462 -17.86 -11.61 24.58
CA LYS A 462 -18.74 -10.66 23.91
C LYS A 462 -18.22 -9.23 24.10
N LEU A 463 -17.20 -8.87 23.31
CA LEU A 463 -16.56 -7.56 23.45
C LEU A 463 -17.45 -6.40 23.00
N PHE A 464 -18.31 -6.62 22.01
CA PHE A 464 -19.16 -5.60 21.42
C PHE A 464 -20.64 -5.88 21.70
N GLN A 465 -21.42 -4.82 21.85
CA GLN A 465 -22.88 -4.94 21.75
C GLN A 465 -23.26 -5.23 20.29
N THR A 466 -24.49 -5.69 20.05
CA THR A 466 -24.98 -5.95 18.70
C THR A 466 -24.82 -4.72 17.80
N VAL A 467 -23.94 -4.83 16.81
CA VAL A 467 -23.67 -3.77 15.84
C VAL A 467 -24.50 -4.06 14.59
N GLN A 468 -25.46 -3.18 14.26
CA GLN A 468 -26.35 -3.38 13.10
C GLN A 468 -25.55 -3.67 11.83
N GLY A 469 -25.84 -4.80 11.16
CA GLY A 469 -25.29 -5.15 9.85
C GLY A 469 -23.86 -5.70 9.83
N VAL A 470 -23.19 -5.88 10.98
CA VAL A 470 -21.88 -6.56 11.09
C VAL A 470 -21.85 -7.38 12.36
N ASP A 471 -21.65 -8.69 12.24
CA ASP A 471 -21.48 -9.57 13.39
C ASP A 471 -20.02 -9.59 13.84
N ILE A 472 -19.71 -8.71 14.80
CA ILE A 472 -18.41 -8.66 15.49
C ILE A 472 -18.53 -9.04 16.96
N VAL A 473 -19.69 -9.52 17.40
CA VAL A 473 -20.01 -9.77 18.81
C VAL A 473 -19.17 -10.93 19.35
N THR A 474 -18.78 -11.87 18.49
CA THR A 474 -17.92 -13.01 18.83
C THR A 474 -16.75 -13.11 17.84
N VAL A 475 -15.69 -13.82 18.23
CA VAL A 475 -14.54 -14.07 17.35
C VAL A 475 -14.93 -14.88 16.10
N ARG A 476 -15.86 -15.85 16.23
CA ARG A 476 -16.43 -16.58 15.08
C ARG A 476 -17.23 -15.69 14.14
N GLY A 477 -18.00 -14.74 14.68
CA GLY A 477 -18.70 -13.73 13.87
C GLY A 477 -17.74 -12.91 13.01
N VAL A 478 -16.62 -12.48 13.62
CA VAL A 478 -15.54 -11.75 12.93
C VAL A 478 -14.88 -12.62 11.84
N LEU A 479 -14.61 -13.90 12.12
CA LEU A 479 -14.06 -14.85 11.13
C LEU A 479 -15.03 -15.08 9.96
N SER A 480 -16.30 -15.34 10.25
CA SER A 480 -17.34 -15.52 9.22
C SER A 480 -17.41 -14.29 8.30
N HIS A 481 -17.43 -13.09 8.88
CA HIS A 481 -17.42 -11.86 8.08
C HIS A 481 -16.12 -11.67 7.28
N CYS A 482 -14.98 -12.10 7.82
CA CYS A 482 -13.72 -12.09 7.07
C CYS A 482 -13.77 -13.00 5.84
N VAL A 483 -14.32 -14.21 5.97
CA VAL A 483 -14.48 -15.16 4.86
C VAL A 483 -15.40 -14.56 3.80
N GLU A 484 -16.53 -13.97 4.20
CA GLU A 484 -17.46 -13.25 3.30
C GLU A 484 -16.75 -12.12 2.53
N LEU A 485 -15.88 -11.35 3.20
CA LEU A 485 -15.11 -10.29 2.55
C LEU A 485 -14.03 -10.85 1.61
N ALA A 486 -13.41 -11.98 1.97
CA ALA A 486 -12.32 -12.57 1.23
C ALA A 486 -12.75 -13.24 -0.09
N THR A 487 -13.97 -13.74 -0.17
CA THR A 487 -14.54 -14.33 -1.41
C THR A 487 -14.85 -13.29 -2.48
N LYS A 488 -14.95 -12.00 -2.11
CA LYS A 488 -15.21 -10.91 -3.06
C LYS A 488 -13.97 -10.64 -3.93
N SER A 489 -14.16 -10.52 -5.25
CA SER A 489 -13.09 -10.26 -6.22
C SER A 489 -12.30 -8.97 -5.92
N SER A 490 -12.97 -7.96 -5.34
CA SER A 490 -12.36 -6.70 -4.90
C SER A 490 -11.34 -6.85 -3.77
N SER A 491 -11.37 -7.96 -3.02
CA SER A 491 -10.49 -8.21 -1.87
C SER A 491 -9.24 -9.00 -2.21
N GLN A 492 -9.14 -9.58 -3.42
CA GLN A 492 -8.01 -10.43 -3.82
C GLN A 492 -6.66 -9.71 -3.70
N GLN A 493 -6.59 -8.43 -4.08
CA GLN A 493 -5.37 -7.64 -3.95
C GLN A 493 -4.98 -7.41 -2.48
N TYR A 494 -5.97 -7.26 -1.59
CA TYR A 494 -5.71 -7.13 -0.17
C TYR A 494 -5.18 -8.44 0.40
N ILE A 495 -5.82 -9.58 0.11
CA ILE A 495 -5.37 -10.90 0.56
C ILE A 495 -3.94 -11.17 0.09
N ALA A 496 -3.64 -10.87 -1.18
CA ALA A 496 -2.30 -11.05 -1.74
C ALA A 496 -1.22 -10.20 -1.04
N THR A 497 -1.58 -9.07 -0.44
CA THR A 497 -0.61 -8.13 0.17
C THR A 497 -0.61 -8.11 1.70
N LYS A 498 -1.71 -8.51 2.32
CA LYS A 498 -2.00 -8.38 3.77
C LYS A 498 -2.70 -9.62 4.36
N GLY A 499 -2.94 -10.66 3.56
CA GLY A 499 -3.56 -11.90 4.00
C GLY A 499 -2.79 -12.56 5.14
N GLN A 500 -1.45 -12.52 5.11
CA GLN A 500 -0.62 -13.10 6.16
C GLN A 500 -0.84 -12.43 7.52
N SER A 501 -0.83 -11.09 7.59
CA SER A 501 -1.10 -10.36 8.85
C SER A 501 -2.52 -10.59 9.37
N LEU A 502 -3.48 -10.70 8.45
CA LEU A 502 -4.87 -10.93 8.76
C LEU A 502 -5.10 -12.34 9.34
N LEU A 503 -4.60 -13.38 8.66
CA LEU A 503 -4.70 -14.77 9.11
C LEU A 503 -3.97 -14.99 10.44
N ASN A 504 -2.81 -14.36 10.63
CA ASN A 504 -2.10 -14.41 11.91
C ASN A 504 -2.92 -13.77 13.05
N ALA A 505 -3.58 -12.62 12.81
CA ALA A 505 -4.43 -11.99 13.81
C ALA A 505 -5.66 -12.85 14.15
N MET A 506 -6.29 -13.45 13.14
CA MET A 506 -7.42 -14.38 13.34
C MET A 506 -7.00 -15.62 14.12
N LEU A 507 -5.91 -16.27 13.71
CA LEU A 507 -5.38 -17.47 14.37
C LEU A 507 -5.08 -17.17 15.84
N ARG A 508 -4.42 -16.03 16.10
CA ARG A 508 -4.14 -15.56 17.46
C ARG A 508 -5.43 -15.38 18.26
N ALA A 509 -6.45 -14.72 17.70
CA ALA A 509 -7.72 -14.50 18.40
C ALA A 509 -8.39 -15.83 18.78
N MET A 510 -8.48 -16.78 17.85
CA MET A 510 -9.11 -18.09 18.08
C MET A 510 -8.38 -18.91 19.14
N LEU A 511 -7.04 -18.94 19.08
CA LEU A 511 -6.22 -19.67 20.04
C LEU A 511 -6.37 -19.11 21.46
N TRP A 512 -6.42 -17.79 21.61
CA TRP A 512 -6.56 -17.14 22.92
C TRP A 512 -7.99 -17.19 23.47
N THR A 513 -9.01 -17.44 22.65
CA THR A 513 -10.37 -17.73 23.12
C THR A 513 -10.67 -19.22 23.26
N ASN A 514 -9.65 -20.09 23.11
CA ASN A 514 -9.80 -21.54 23.09
C ASN A 514 -10.80 -22.08 22.05
N ASP A 515 -10.96 -21.37 20.94
CA ASP A 515 -11.72 -21.85 19.80
C ASP A 515 -10.79 -22.64 18.86
N PHE A 516 -10.37 -23.83 19.30
CA PHE A 516 -9.49 -24.70 18.51
C PHE A 516 -10.08 -25.10 17.14
N PRO A 517 -11.40 -25.36 16.99
CA PRO A 517 -11.99 -25.56 15.67
C PRO A 517 -11.88 -24.32 14.77
N GLY A 518 -12.11 -23.12 15.30
CA GLY A 518 -11.92 -21.87 14.57
C GLY A 518 -10.44 -21.63 14.20
N ALA A 519 -9.51 -21.99 15.08
CA ALA A 519 -8.08 -21.94 14.82
C ALA A 519 -7.67 -22.91 13.70
N TRP A 520 -8.17 -24.15 13.75
CA TRP A 520 -7.98 -25.16 12.71
C TRP A 520 -8.48 -24.68 11.35
N TYR A 521 -9.70 -24.14 11.29
CA TYR A 521 -10.24 -23.54 10.06
C TYR A 521 -9.32 -22.42 9.53
N THR A 522 -8.82 -21.55 10.42
CA THR A 522 -7.92 -20.47 10.04
C THR A 522 -6.60 -21.00 9.47
N VAL A 523 -6.09 -22.12 9.97
CA VAL A 523 -4.92 -22.81 9.38
C VAL A 523 -5.21 -23.31 7.97
N GLN A 524 -6.39 -23.89 7.72
CA GLN A 524 -6.80 -24.30 6.36
C GLN A 524 -6.92 -23.10 5.40
N LEU A 525 -7.28 -21.91 5.91
CA LEU A 525 -7.36 -20.69 5.08
C LEU A 525 -6.01 -20.25 4.51
N PHE A 526 -4.87 -20.57 5.15
CA PHE A 526 -3.54 -20.30 4.55
C PHE A 526 -3.40 -21.00 3.21
N ALA A 527 -3.75 -22.29 3.14
CA ALA A 527 -3.74 -23.06 1.90
C ALA A 527 -4.83 -22.58 0.91
N LYS A 528 -6.08 -22.41 1.39
CA LYS A 528 -7.22 -21.99 0.56
C LYS A 528 -6.98 -20.63 -0.11
N TRP A 529 -6.35 -19.69 0.59
CA TRP A 529 -6.09 -18.33 0.08
C TRP A 529 -4.70 -18.16 -0.52
N ARG A 530 -3.90 -19.24 -0.61
CA ARG A 530 -2.52 -19.23 -1.13
C ARG A 530 -1.63 -18.21 -0.41
N VAL A 531 -1.75 -18.15 0.91
CA VAL A 531 -0.94 -17.30 1.78
C VAL A 531 0.07 -18.19 2.49
N GLU A 532 1.35 -17.87 2.37
CA GLU A 532 2.39 -18.61 3.09
C GLU A 532 2.46 -18.19 4.57
N PRO A 533 2.63 -19.14 5.50
CA PRO A 533 2.90 -18.82 6.90
C PRO A 533 4.28 -18.21 7.09
N ASN A 534 4.49 -17.51 8.21
CA ASN A 534 5.80 -16.96 8.58
C ASN A 534 6.19 -17.31 10.01
N ALA A 535 7.37 -16.86 10.42
CA ALA A 535 7.87 -17.00 11.80
C ALA A 535 6.86 -16.53 12.86
N PHE A 536 6.07 -15.48 12.57
CA PHE A 536 5.05 -15.00 13.51
C PHE A 536 3.88 -15.98 13.64
N THR A 537 3.49 -16.68 12.56
CA THR A 537 2.47 -17.74 12.61
C THR A 537 2.89 -18.83 13.60
N TYR A 538 4.11 -19.33 13.48
CA TYR A 538 4.66 -20.36 14.38
C TYR A 538 4.86 -19.84 15.81
N LEU A 539 5.27 -18.58 15.97
CA LEU A 539 5.40 -17.94 17.28
C LEU A 539 4.07 -17.87 18.04
N VAL A 540 2.97 -17.52 17.36
CA VAL A 540 1.64 -17.44 17.98
C VAL A 540 1.21 -18.80 18.53
N LEU A 541 1.47 -19.87 17.78
CA LEU A 541 1.16 -21.25 18.18
C LEU A 541 2.05 -21.68 19.35
N TRP A 542 3.34 -21.41 19.26
CA TRP A 542 4.30 -21.66 20.34
C TRP A 542 3.90 -20.96 21.64
N GLN A 543 3.55 -19.67 21.57
CA GLN A 543 3.10 -18.89 22.72
C GLN A 543 1.87 -19.52 23.39
N ARG A 544 0.96 -20.11 22.61
CA ARG A 544 -0.26 -20.73 23.15
C ARG A 544 0.00 -22.10 23.75
N PHE A 545 0.80 -22.94 23.10
CA PHE A 545 0.91 -24.37 23.43
C PHE A 545 2.12 -24.73 24.29
N SER A 546 3.20 -23.94 24.28
CA SER A 546 4.37 -24.22 25.14
C SER A 546 4.04 -24.30 26.64
N PRO A 547 3.06 -23.57 27.20
CA PRO A 547 2.66 -23.76 28.61
C PRO A 547 1.84 -25.04 28.87
N ILE A 548 1.27 -25.65 27.82
CA ILE A 548 0.39 -26.82 27.94
C ILE A 548 1.17 -28.11 27.68
N ILE A 549 2.07 -28.08 26.71
CA ILE A 549 2.85 -29.24 26.27
C ILE A 549 4.31 -29.03 26.67
N SER A 550 4.74 -29.70 27.73
CA SER A 550 6.13 -29.69 28.18
C SER A 550 7.04 -30.25 27.09
N GLY A 551 8.08 -29.51 26.69
CA GLY A 551 9.07 -29.98 25.72
C GLY A 551 8.64 -29.93 24.24
N LEU A 552 7.54 -29.24 23.93
CA LEU A 552 7.21 -28.90 22.54
C LEU A 552 8.45 -28.27 21.86
N SER A 553 8.67 -28.50 20.57
CA SER A 553 9.61 -27.69 19.77
C SER A 553 8.82 -26.71 18.90
N ILE A 554 9.44 -25.60 18.48
CA ILE A 554 8.77 -24.63 17.60
C ILE A 554 8.34 -25.38 16.32
N PRO A 555 7.04 -25.38 15.94
CA PRO A 555 6.59 -26.12 14.77
C PRO A 555 7.27 -25.61 13.49
N HIS A 556 7.75 -26.53 12.66
CA HIS A 556 8.48 -26.20 11.43
C HIS A 556 7.63 -26.29 10.16
N SER A 557 6.40 -26.81 10.24
CA SER A 557 5.50 -26.97 9.09
C SER A 557 4.03 -26.86 9.49
N MET A 558 3.16 -26.54 8.53
CA MET A 558 1.71 -26.46 8.77
C MET A 558 1.06 -27.80 9.06
N LYS A 559 1.66 -28.91 8.62
CA LYS A 559 1.18 -30.26 8.93
C LYS A 559 1.33 -30.57 10.41
N VAL A 560 2.48 -30.23 11.00
CA VAL A 560 2.72 -30.38 12.44
C VAL A 560 1.78 -29.48 13.26
N VAL A 561 1.52 -28.26 12.77
CA VAL A 561 0.55 -27.35 13.39
C VAL A 561 -0.85 -27.93 13.40
N GLN A 562 -1.26 -28.57 12.31
CA GLN A 562 -2.52 -29.30 12.23
C GLN A 562 -2.53 -30.43 13.27
N GLU A 563 -1.61 -31.38 13.21
CA GLU A 563 -1.55 -32.49 14.16
C GLU A 563 -1.63 -32.03 15.63
N LEU A 564 -0.92 -30.94 15.96
CA LEU A 564 -0.99 -30.30 17.27
C LEU A 564 -2.39 -29.76 17.61
N LEU A 565 -3.04 -29.05 16.69
CA LEU A 565 -4.38 -28.51 16.90
C LEU A 565 -5.45 -29.60 17.07
N LEU A 566 -5.33 -30.72 16.34
CA LEU A 566 -6.21 -31.89 16.52
C LEU A 566 -6.03 -32.49 17.91
N HIS A 567 -4.78 -32.71 18.32
CA HIS A 567 -4.50 -33.21 19.66
C HIS A 567 -5.09 -32.29 20.75
N MET A 568 -4.92 -30.97 20.59
CA MET A 568 -5.47 -29.99 21.53
C MET A 568 -7.01 -29.95 21.54
N LEU A 569 -7.64 -30.21 20.40
CA LEU A 569 -9.09 -30.34 20.31
C LEU A 569 -9.58 -31.59 21.05
N ASP A 570 -8.89 -32.73 20.89
CA ASP A 570 -9.22 -33.97 21.60
C ASP A 570 -9.12 -33.77 23.12
N GLU A 571 -8.05 -33.12 23.58
CA GLU A 571 -7.88 -32.77 25.00
C GLU A 571 -8.95 -31.79 25.50
N GLN A 572 -9.38 -30.83 24.67
CA GLN A 572 -10.50 -29.94 25.01
C GLN A 572 -11.81 -30.72 25.15
N VAL A 573 -12.14 -31.63 24.22
CA VAL A 573 -13.37 -32.44 24.27
C VAL A 573 -13.40 -33.31 25.54
N LYS A 574 -12.28 -33.94 25.91
CA LYS A 574 -12.16 -34.69 27.17
C LYS A 574 -12.44 -33.81 28.39
N ALA A 575 -11.87 -32.60 28.41
CA ALA A 575 -12.07 -31.67 29.52
C ALA A 575 -13.53 -31.19 29.60
N LEU A 576 -14.17 -30.90 28.47
CA LEU A 576 -15.56 -30.44 28.41
C LEU A 576 -16.56 -31.51 28.88
N GLY A 577 -16.33 -32.78 28.56
CA GLY A 577 -17.18 -33.90 29.01
C GLY A 577 -17.22 -34.10 30.52
N THR A 578 -16.31 -33.45 31.27
CA THR A 578 -16.24 -33.52 32.74
C THR A 578 -16.96 -32.37 33.46
N VAL A 579 -17.54 -31.41 32.73
CA VAL A 579 -18.16 -30.19 33.29
C VAL A 579 -19.59 -30.05 32.77
N ALA A 580 -20.55 -29.69 33.63
CA ALA A 580 -21.91 -29.34 33.21
C ALA A 580 -21.87 -28.03 32.39
N LEU A 581 -22.27 -28.08 31.12
CA LEU A 581 -22.04 -27.01 30.16
C LEU A 581 -23.10 -25.88 30.29
N ASP A 582 -22.77 -24.81 31.02
CA ASP A 582 -23.31 -23.45 30.82
C ASP A 582 -22.55 -22.70 29.69
N GLU A 583 -21.93 -23.46 28.79
CA GLU A 583 -20.88 -23.05 27.88
C GLU A 583 -21.37 -22.50 26.52
N PRO A 584 -20.52 -21.81 25.73
CA PRO A 584 -20.92 -21.31 24.42
C PRO A 584 -21.53 -22.41 23.54
N ALA A 585 -22.61 -22.09 22.82
CA ALA A 585 -23.41 -23.06 22.07
C ALA A 585 -22.63 -23.96 21.08
N TRP A 586 -21.45 -23.54 20.63
CA TRP A 586 -20.59 -24.35 19.76
C TRP A 586 -19.78 -25.41 20.53
N ALA A 587 -19.47 -25.19 21.81
CA ALA A 587 -18.79 -26.16 22.67
C ALA A 587 -19.74 -27.31 23.05
N ALA A 588 -21.01 -27.00 23.30
CA ALA A 588 -22.07 -28.01 23.44
C ALA A 588 -22.24 -28.86 22.17
N GLU A 589 -22.22 -28.23 20.99
CA GLU A 589 -22.27 -28.93 19.71
C GLU A 589 -21.04 -29.85 19.49
N LEU A 590 -19.83 -29.42 19.89
CA LEU A 590 -18.63 -30.27 19.84
C LEU A 590 -18.71 -31.47 20.77
N CYS A 591 -19.32 -31.32 21.95
CA CYS A 591 -19.52 -32.45 22.86
C CYS A 591 -20.53 -33.46 22.29
N GLN A 592 -21.56 -32.96 21.58
CA GLN A 592 -22.56 -33.79 20.92
C GLN A 592 -22.04 -34.43 19.63
N ASN A 593 -21.15 -33.74 18.91
CA ASN A 593 -20.55 -34.19 17.66
C ASN A 593 -19.09 -33.74 17.59
N PRO A 594 -18.13 -34.57 18.05
CA PRO A 594 -16.72 -34.21 18.11
C PRO A 594 -16.05 -34.12 16.72
N ASN A 595 -16.80 -34.33 15.63
CA ASN A 595 -16.24 -34.21 14.29
C ASN A 595 -15.92 -32.74 13.95
N VAL A 596 -14.63 -32.46 13.75
CA VAL A 596 -14.08 -31.15 13.34
C VAL A 596 -14.78 -30.60 12.09
N ASP A 597 -15.15 -31.47 11.14
CA ASP A 597 -15.82 -31.08 9.89
C ASP A 597 -17.18 -30.43 10.12
N SER A 598 -17.88 -30.80 11.20
CA SER A 598 -19.16 -30.20 11.55
C SER A 598 -19.01 -28.71 11.93
N ALA A 599 -18.01 -28.37 12.74
CA ALA A 599 -17.72 -27.00 13.15
C ALA A 599 -17.22 -26.14 11.98
N LEU A 600 -16.41 -26.72 11.08
CA LEU A 600 -15.97 -26.07 9.84
C LEU A 600 -17.16 -25.75 8.93
N SER A 601 -18.07 -26.72 8.74
CA SER A 601 -19.27 -26.56 7.91
C SER A 601 -20.17 -25.43 8.40
N ARG A 602 -20.21 -25.17 9.72
CA ARG A 602 -21.02 -24.10 10.31
C ARG A 602 -20.43 -22.73 10.01
N ILE A 603 -19.11 -22.56 10.16
CA ILE A 603 -18.44 -21.30 9.82
C ILE A 603 -18.59 -20.99 8.32
N GLU A 604 -18.47 -22.00 7.46
CA GLU A 604 -18.70 -21.85 6.03
C GLU A 604 -20.16 -21.53 5.71
N ARG A 605 -21.14 -22.23 6.30
CA ARG A 605 -22.57 -21.93 6.14
C ARG A 605 -22.92 -20.52 6.59
N ASP A 606 -22.42 -20.09 7.76
CA ASP A 606 -22.66 -18.75 8.29
C ASP A 606 -22.06 -17.66 7.39
N ALA A 607 -20.88 -17.92 6.81
CA ALA A 607 -20.28 -17.02 5.83
C ALA A 607 -21.06 -17.00 4.51
N HIS A 608 -21.53 -18.16 4.04
CA HIS A 608 -22.28 -18.30 2.79
C HIS A 608 -23.69 -17.71 2.86
N ALA A 609 -24.39 -17.85 3.99
CA ALA A 609 -25.71 -17.26 4.21
C ALA A 609 -25.69 -15.71 4.19
N ARG A 610 -24.50 -15.10 4.24
CA ARG A 610 -24.30 -13.65 4.24
C ARG A 610 -23.88 -13.10 2.87
N LEU A 611 -23.48 -13.97 1.94
CA LEU A 611 -23.25 -13.65 0.53
C LEU A 611 -24.58 -13.51 -0.21
#